data_AF-A0A369T0N6-F1
#
_entry.id   AF-A0A369T0N6-F1
#
_cell.length_a   1.000
_cell.length_b   1.000
_cell.length_c   1.000
_cell.angle_alpha   90.00
_cell.angle_beta   90.00
_cell.angle_gamma   90.00
#
_symmetry.space_group_name_H-M   'P 1'
#
loop_
_entity.id
_entity.type
_entity.pdbx_description
1 polymer ?
#
loop_
_entity_poly.entity_id
_entity_poly.type
_entity_poly.pdbx_seq_one_letter_code
_entity_poly.pdbx_strand_id
1 'polypeptide(L)'
;MPEARSFSAWKSEIVSWLISLPDRGRKDSYVFEEQRNAIIATLRYLRTNMLSRILADLHQFCSFWDLDFPSDLLPSREEIRRWFERGD
;
A
#
# COMPACT_ATOMS: atom_id res chain seq x y z
N MET A 1 -1.10 13.01 -21.09
CA MET A 1 -0.93 11.81 -20.25
C MET A 1 -0.61 12.33 -18.86
N PRO A 2 -1.37 11.97 -17.81
CA PRO A 2 -0.98 12.33 -16.45
C PRO A 2 0.42 11.79 -16.16
N GLU A 3 1.25 12.58 -15.49
CA GLU A 3 2.60 12.16 -15.13
C GLU A 3 2.57 10.96 -14.18
N ALA A 4 3.42 9.96 -14.44
CA ALA A 4 3.57 8.82 -13.54
C ALA A 4 4.05 9.31 -12.16
N ARG A 5 3.36 8.88 -11.09
CA ARG A 5 3.73 9.23 -9.71
C ARG A 5 5.14 8.72 -9.40
N SER A 6 5.86 9.41 -8.51
CA SER A 6 7.11 8.85 -7.95
C SER A 6 6.78 7.70 -7.00
N PHE A 7 7.74 6.79 -6.77
CA PHE A 7 7.54 5.67 -5.85
C PHE A 7 7.24 6.15 -4.42
N SER A 8 7.89 7.23 -3.98
CA SER A 8 7.62 7.87 -2.69
C SER A 8 6.24 8.52 -2.59
N ALA A 9 5.74 9.11 -3.69
CA ALA A 9 4.38 9.63 -3.74
C ALA A 9 3.36 8.50 -3.62
N TRP A 10 3.54 7.42 -4.39
CA TRP A 10 2.70 6.23 -4.30
C TRP A 10 2.67 5.64 -2.88
N LYS A 11 3.84 5.46 -2.24
CA LYS A 11 3.91 5.00 -0.84
C LYS A 11 3.11 5.89 0.11
N SER A 12 3.21 7.21 -0.05
CA SER A 12 2.50 8.17 0.79
C SER A 12 0.98 8.06 0.62
N GLU A 13 0.49 7.89 -0.61
CA GLU A 13 -0.93 7.69 -0.89
C GLU A 13 -1.46 6.39 -0.27
N ILE A 14 -0.70 5.29 -0.35
CA ILE A 14 -1.06 4.03 0.31
C ILE A 14 -1.15 4.20 1.83
N VAL A 15 -0.19 4.90 2.44
CA VAL A 15 -0.20 5.17 3.89
C VAL A 15 -1.42 6.03 4.27
N SER A 16 -1.73 7.07 3.49
CA SER A 16 -2.91 7.91 3.72
C SER A 16 -4.21 7.11 3.64
N TRP A 17 -4.31 6.20 2.67
CA TRP A 17 -5.46 5.29 2.58
C TRP A 17 -5.54 4.33 3.77
N LEU A 18 -4.44 3.68 4.15
CA LEU A 18 -4.43 2.77 5.30
C LEU A 18 -4.88 3.47 6.60
N ILE A 19 -4.43 4.71 6.82
CA ILE A 19 -4.81 5.50 8.00
C ILE A 19 -6.29 5.93 7.96
N SER A 20 -6.86 6.15 6.78
CA SER A 20 -8.27 6.56 6.64
C SER A 20 -9.27 5.42 6.80
N LEU A 21 -8.80 4.17 6.81
CA LEU A 21 -9.66 3.01 7.03
C LEU A 21 -10.34 3.12 8.40
N PRO A 22 -11.68 3.05 8.46
CA PRO A 22 -12.41 3.19 9.71
C PRO A 22 -12.08 2.00 10.62
N ASP A 23 -11.77 2.30 11.88
CA ASP A 23 -11.76 1.28 12.92
C ASP A 23 -13.21 0.80 13.08
N ARG A 24 -13.53 -0.38 12.52
CA ARG A 24 -14.91 -0.88 12.43
C ARG A 24 -15.48 -1.34 13.78
N GLY A 25 -14.99 -0.82 14.91
CA GLY A 25 -15.45 -1.18 16.26
C GLY A 25 -15.44 -2.69 16.51
N ARG A 26 -14.54 -3.43 15.82
CA ARG A 26 -14.51 -4.88 15.85
C ARG A 26 -13.97 -5.33 17.20
N LYS A 27 -14.40 -6.51 17.66
CA LYS A 27 -13.80 -7.21 18.81
C LYS A 27 -12.27 -7.31 18.73
N ASP A 28 -11.74 -7.23 17.51
CA ASP A 28 -10.31 -7.37 17.18
C ASP A 28 -9.68 -6.07 16.66
N SER A 29 -10.19 -4.89 17.06
CA SER A 29 -9.63 -3.57 16.68
C SER A 29 -8.11 -3.51 16.89
N TYR A 30 -7.61 -4.06 18.01
CA TYR A 30 -6.16 -4.15 18.26
C TYR A 30 -5.39 -4.91 17.16
N VAL A 31 -5.90 -6.06 16.71
CA VAL A 31 -5.25 -6.88 15.66
C VAL A 31 -5.30 -6.15 14.31
N PHE A 32 -6.38 -5.44 14.03
CA PHE A 32 -6.50 -4.60 12.83
C PHE A 32 -5.42 -3.51 12.82
N GLU A 33 -5.29 -2.77 13.92
CA GLU A 33 -4.30 -1.69 14.04
C GLU A 33 -2.87 -2.22 13.96
N GLU A 34 -2.57 -3.34 14.61
CA GLU A 34 -1.26 -3.98 14.58
C GLU A 34 -0.86 -4.34 13.13
N GLN A 35 -1.74 -5.03 12.39
CA GLN A 35 -1.48 -5.40 11.00
C GLN A 35 -1.35 -4.17 10.09
N ARG A 36 -2.25 -3.18 10.23
CA ARG A 36 -2.17 -1.92 9.49
C ARG A 36 -0.83 -1.23 9.73
N ASN A 37 -0.42 -1.11 10.99
CA ASN A 37 0.82 -0.43 11.37
C ASN A 37 2.06 -1.19 10.89
N ALA A 38 2.03 -2.52 10.84
CA ALA A 38 3.10 -3.34 10.28
C ALA A 38 3.29 -3.10 8.76
N ILE A 39 2.19 -2.96 8.01
CA ILE A 39 2.23 -2.62 6.58
C ILE A 39 2.80 -1.21 6.39
N ILE A 40 2.34 -0.23 7.18
CA ILE A 40 2.86 1.15 7.14
C ILE A 40 4.36 1.19 7.44
N ALA A 41 4.82 0.43 8.44
CA ALA A 41 6.24 0.32 8.77
C ALA A 41 7.05 -0.28 7.62
N THR A 42 6.50 -1.30 6.95
CA THR A 42 7.12 -1.91 5.77
C THR A 42 7.23 -0.91 4.61
N LEU A 43 6.17 -0.16 4.33
CA LEU A 43 6.15 0.88 3.29
C LEU A 43 7.25 1.93 3.50
N ARG A 44 7.53 2.32 4.75
CA ARG A 44 8.58 3.32 5.06
C ARG A 44 9.96 2.92 4.52
N TYR A 45 10.30 1.63 4.58
CA TYR A 45 11.60 1.11 4.16
C TYR A 45 11.54 0.31 2.84
N LEU A 46 10.38 0.31 2.19
CA LEU A 46 10.14 -0.42 0.97
C LEU A 46 11.02 0.14 -0.17
N ARG A 47 11.71 -0.78 -0.83
CA ARG A 47 12.43 -0.57 -2.09
C ARG A 47 11.62 -1.12 -3.25
N THR A 48 11.82 -0.59 -4.45
CA THR A 48 11.09 -0.99 -5.67
C THR A 48 11.15 -2.49 -5.97
N ASN A 49 12.29 -3.14 -5.73
CA ASN A 49 12.44 -4.59 -5.92
C ASN A 49 11.57 -5.47 -4.99
N MET A 50 10.97 -4.88 -3.95
CA MET A 50 10.06 -5.55 -3.03
C MET A 50 8.57 -5.21 -3.31
N LEU A 51 8.27 -4.54 -4.42
CA LEU A 51 6.92 -4.13 -4.78
C LEU A 51 5.92 -5.30 -4.80
N SER A 52 6.30 -6.44 -5.36
CA SER A 52 5.44 -7.64 -5.41
C SER A 52 5.05 -8.13 -4.03
N ARG A 53 5.97 -8.08 -3.07
CA ARG A 53 5.72 -8.49 -1.69
C ARG A 53 4.70 -7.57 -1.02
N ILE A 54 4.88 -6.25 -1.10
CA ILE A 54 3.93 -5.34 -0.44
C ILE A 54 2.53 -5.40 -1.08
N LEU A 55 2.44 -5.64 -2.39
CA LEU A 55 1.15 -5.81 -3.06
C LEU A 55 0.43 -7.08 -2.59
N ALA A 56 1.18 -8.17 -2.34
CA ALA A 56 0.64 -9.37 -1.75
C ALA A 56 0.18 -9.14 -0.29
N ASP A 57 0.99 -8.44 0.51
CA ASP A 57 0.65 -8.10 1.90
C ASP A 57 -0.63 -7.23 1.97
N LEU A 58 -0.76 -6.24 1.08
CA LEU A 58 -1.96 -5.40 0.94
C LEU A 58 -3.18 -6.22 0.53
N HIS A 59 -3.03 -7.13 -0.45
CA HIS A 59 -4.12 -7.99 -0.89
C HIS A 59 -4.61 -8.90 0.24
N GLN A 60 -3.68 -9.53 0.98
CA GLN A 60 -4.01 -10.38 2.12
C GLN A 60 -4.72 -9.60 3.23
N PHE A 61 -4.22 -8.40 3.56
CA PHE A 61 -4.86 -7.51 4.54
C PHE A 61 -6.29 -7.15 4.12
N CYS A 62 -6.49 -6.75 2.87
CA CYS A 62 -7.82 -6.42 2.35
C CYS A 62 -8.77 -7.62 2.40
N SER A 63 -8.31 -8.80 1.98
CA SER A 63 -9.10 -10.03 2.00
C SER A 63 -9.48 -10.47 3.41
N PHE A 64 -8.56 -10.35 4.38
CA PHE A 64 -8.83 -10.75 5.76
C PHE A 64 -9.85 -9.83 6.44
N TRP A 65 -9.79 -8.53 6.14
CA TRP A 65 -10.66 -7.52 6.75
C TRP A 65 -11.89 -7.15 5.94
N ASP A 66 -12.13 -7.80 4.79
CA ASP A 66 -13.25 -7.51 3.89
C ASP A 66 -13.27 -6.02 3.49
N LEU A 67 -12.15 -5.60 2.90
CA LEU A 67 -11.91 -4.25 2.40
C LEU A 67 -11.70 -4.28 0.89
N ASP A 68 -12.24 -3.28 0.20
CA ASP A 68 -11.92 -3.03 -1.20
C ASP A 68 -10.64 -2.18 -1.30
N PHE A 69 -9.64 -2.70 -2.01
CA PHE A 69 -8.44 -1.93 -2.33
C PHE A 69 -8.73 -0.94 -3.46
N PRO A 70 -8.47 0.37 -3.29
CA PRO A 70 -8.77 1.36 -4.33
C PRO A 70 -7.97 1.12 -5.61
N SER A 71 -8.65 1.02 -6.75
CA SER A 71 -8.00 0.72 -8.03
C SER A 71 -7.04 1.81 -8.53
N ASP A 72 -7.28 3.06 -8.12
CA ASP A 72 -6.43 4.22 -8.40
C ASP A 72 -5.09 4.19 -7.63
N LEU A 73 -5.03 3.41 -6.54
CA LEU A 73 -3.80 3.16 -5.79
C LEU A 73 -2.97 1.99 -6.35
N LEU A 74 -3.51 1.22 -7.31
CA LEU A 74 -2.72 0.21 -8.00
C LEU A 74 -1.70 0.90 -8.93
N PRO A 75 -0.42 0.50 -8.85
CA PRO A 75 0.57 1.03 -9.76
C PRO A 75 0.31 0.53 -11.19
N SER A 76 0.33 1.43 -12.15
CA SER A 76 0.27 1.11 -13.57
C SER A 76 1.57 0.47 -14.05
N ARG A 77 1.51 -0.25 -15.18
CA ARG A 77 2.72 -0.84 -15.79
C ARG A 77 3.81 0.19 -16.11
N GLU A 78 3.42 1.40 -16.51
CA GLU A 78 4.35 2.48 -16.83
C GLU A 78 4.99 3.08 -15.57
N GLU A 79 4.24 3.21 -14.47
CA GLU A 79 4.80 3.61 -13.18
C GLU A 79 5.84 2.61 -12.70
N ILE A 80 5.51 1.31 -12.72
CA ILE A 80 6.43 0.24 -12.34
C ILE A 80 7.71 0.34 -13.16
N ARG A 81 7.60 0.39 -14.50
CA ARG A 81 8.76 0.49 -15.40
C ARG A 81 9.67 1.67 -15.02
N ARG A 82 9.10 2.85 -14.81
CA ARG A 82 9.86 4.07 -14.46
C ARG A 82 10.55 3.97 -13.10
N TRP A 83 9.91 3.38 -12.10
CA TRP A 83 10.51 3.24 -10.78
C TRP A 83 11.75 2.34 -10.81
N PHE A 84 11.68 1.24 -11.57
CA PHE A 84 12.83 0.34 -11.76
C PHE A 84 13.94 0.98 -12.60
N GLU A 85 13.61 1.79 -13.62
CA GLU A 85 14.60 2.50 -14.44
C GLU A 85 15.36 3.59 -13.66
N ARG A 86 14.69 4.26 -12.70
CA ARG A 86 15.28 5.33 -11.88
C ARG A 86 16.04 4.83 -10.66
N GLY A 87 15.84 3.57 -10.26
CA GLY A 87 16.42 3.01 -9.05
C GLY A 87 15.83 3.59 -7.76
N ASP A 88 14.56 4.02 -7.81
CA ASP A 88 13.80 4.52 -6.65
C ASP A 88 13.53 3.41 -5.59
#